data_AF-A0A7S3I4W4-F1
#
_entry.id   AF-A0A7S3I4W4-F1
#
_cell.length_a   1.000
_cell.length_b   1.000
_cell.length_c   1.000
_cell.angle_alpha   90.00
_cell.angle_beta   90.00
_cell.angle_gamma   90.00
#
_symmetry.space_group_name_H-M   'P 1'
#
loop_
_entity.id
_entity.type
_entity.pdbx_description
1 polymer ?
#
loop_
_entity_poly.entity_id
_entity_poly.type
_entity_poly.pdbx_seq_one_letter_code
_entity_poly.pdbx_strand_id
1 'polypeptide(L)'
;MRELGAHAVGQLQARKVSDVEVIASGAIEPSLLATFHHSFMLSNYEWSQKGDVEDEDEKKDDTEEEVDERTKRKQKTLDSFTIEHEADPAASCEDYNFSLRSAEATNFARNLANTRGSEANPGWMETQITDLLAAKSCDKVRDVRVIKGQELVDLEMNLFHSVGKSAISEPRAVIVSYQ
;
A
#
# COMPACT_ATOMS: atom_id res chain seq x y z
N MET A 1 -4.45 -3.75 -21.59
CA MET A 1 -3.55 -4.13 -20.48
C MET A 1 -4.11 -3.79 -19.11
N ARG A 2 -4.60 -2.56 -18.85
CA ARG A 2 -5.17 -2.21 -17.54
C ARG A 2 -6.34 -3.11 -17.12
N GLU A 3 -7.38 -3.19 -17.96
CA GLU A 3 -8.54 -4.06 -17.70
C GLU A 3 -8.16 -5.53 -17.54
N LEU A 4 -7.17 -6.00 -18.30
CA LEU A 4 -6.66 -7.36 -18.18
C LEU A 4 -6.06 -7.63 -16.80
N GLY A 5 -5.29 -6.68 -16.25
CA GLY A 5 -4.72 -6.79 -14.90
C GLY A 5 -5.81 -6.88 -13.83
N ALA A 6 -6.79 -5.98 -13.88
CA ALA A 6 -7.92 -5.98 -12.95
C ALA A 6 -8.76 -7.27 -13.04
N HIS A 7 -9.06 -7.70 -14.27
CA HIS A 7 -9.84 -8.92 -14.52
C HIS A 7 -9.08 -10.18 -14.06
N ALA A 8 -7.77 -10.24 -14.30
CA ALA A 8 -6.93 -11.34 -13.83
C ALA A 8 -7.01 -11.49 -12.31
N VAL A 9 -6.86 -10.38 -11.56
CA VAL A 9 -7.00 -10.40 -10.09
C VAL A 9 -8.35 -10.96 -9.67
N GLY A 10 -9.46 -10.44 -10.25
CA GLY A 10 -10.80 -10.92 -9.91
C GLY A 10 -10.99 -12.41 -10.15
N GLN A 11 -10.47 -12.93 -11.27
CA GLN A 11 -10.53 -14.36 -11.57
C GLN A 11 -9.67 -15.22 -10.63
N LEU A 12 -8.48 -14.73 -10.27
CA LEU A 12 -7.54 -15.44 -9.39
C LEU A 12 -8.05 -15.49 -7.94
N GLN A 13 -8.59 -14.37 -7.45
CA GLN A 13 -9.22 -14.28 -6.14
C GLN A 13 -10.47 -15.16 -6.05
N ALA A 14 -11.30 -15.22 -7.10
CA ALA A 14 -12.45 -16.14 -7.15
C ALA A 14 -12.04 -17.61 -7.05
N ARG A 15 -10.82 -17.95 -7.50
CA ARG A 15 -10.22 -19.29 -7.40
C ARG A 15 -9.40 -19.49 -6.12
N LYS A 16 -9.35 -18.48 -5.25
CA LYS A 16 -8.59 -18.50 -3.98
C LYS A 16 -7.11 -18.84 -4.19
N VAL A 17 -6.53 -18.34 -5.29
CA VAL A 17 -5.09 -18.44 -5.55
C VAL A 17 -4.35 -17.53 -4.57
N SER A 18 -3.18 -17.94 -4.07
CA SER A 18 -2.29 -17.12 -3.24
C SER A 18 -1.12 -16.58 -4.07
N ASP A 19 -0.52 -17.44 -4.87
CA ASP A 19 0.75 -17.18 -5.55
C ASP A 19 0.54 -17.20 -7.06
N VAL A 20 1.04 -16.15 -7.72
CA VAL A 20 0.77 -15.93 -9.13
C VAL A 20 2.06 -15.61 -9.86
N GLU A 21 2.33 -16.40 -10.89
CA GLU A 21 3.43 -16.18 -11.81
C GLU A 21 2.85 -15.92 -13.21
N VAL A 22 3.30 -14.83 -13.83
CA VAL A 22 2.89 -14.44 -15.18
C VAL A 22 4.10 -14.52 -16.08
N ILE A 23 4.05 -15.47 -17.02
CA ILE A 23 5.08 -15.65 -18.04
C ILE A 23 4.64 -14.90 -19.30
N ALA A 24 5.37 -13.85 -19.65
CA ALA A 24 5.12 -13.03 -20.82
C ALA A 24 6.16 -13.31 -21.91
N SER A 25 5.70 -13.52 -23.15
CA SER A 25 6.60 -13.70 -24.29
C SER A 25 7.28 -12.39 -24.67
N GLY A 26 8.45 -12.49 -25.32
CA GLY A 26 9.18 -11.33 -25.85
C GLY A 26 8.43 -10.50 -26.90
N ALA A 27 7.26 -10.96 -27.35
CA ALA A 27 6.37 -10.19 -28.23
C ALA A 27 5.62 -9.06 -27.52
N ILE A 28 5.56 -9.09 -26.18
CA ILE A 28 4.88 -8.06 -25.39
C ILE A 28 5.90 -6.99 -25.00
N GLU A 29 5.58 -5.74 -25.32
CA GLU A 29 6.43 -4.62 -24.93
C GLU A 29 6.49 -4.45 -23.40
N PRO A 30 7.66 -4.21 -22.80
CA PRO A 30 7.79 -3.97 -21.36
C PRO A 30 6.89 -2.86 -20.80
N SER A 31 6.61 -1.81 -21.58
CA SER A 31 5.71 -0.71 -21.19
C SER A 31 4.26 -1.17 -21.00
N LEU A 32 3.81 -2.14 -21.79
CA LEU A 32 2.49 -2.76 -21.68
C LEU A 32 2.41 -3.66 -20.45
N LEU A 33 3.50 -4.35 -20.11
CA LEU A 33 3.62 -5.11 -18.86
C LEU A 33 3.61 -4.19 -17.63
N ALA A 34 4.22 -3.01 -17.72
CA ALA A 34 4.16 -2.00 -16.66
C ALA A 34 2.71 -1.60 -16.34
N THR A 35 1.92 -1.34 -17.38
CA THR A 35 0.50 -0.99 -17.26
C THR A 35 -0.32 -2.13 -16.64
N PHE A 36 -0.02 -3.38 -17.04
CA PHE A 36 -0.66 -4.56 -16.48
C PHE A 36 -0.31 -4.73 -14.99
N HIS A 37 0.97 -4.70 -14.63
CA HIS A 37 1.45 -4.86 -13.26
C HIS A 37 0.86 -3.79 -12.34
N HIS A 38 0.91 -2.53 -12.77
CA HIS A 38 0.31 -1.41 -12.02
C HIS A 38 -1.18 -1.67 -11.74
N SER A 39 -1.95 -2.01 -12.78
CA SER A 39 -3.38 -2.28 -12.60
C SER A 39 -3.64 -3.50 -11.71
N PHE A 40 -2.82 -4.54 -11.85
CA PHE A 40 -2.91 -5.75 -11.03
C PHE A 40 -2.70 -5.41 -9.55
N MET A 41 -1.65 -4.67 -9.20
CA MET A 41 -1.39 -4.25 -7.81
C MET A 41 -2.49 -3.38 -7.23
N LEU A 42 -3.04 -2.45 -8.02
CA LEU A 42 -4.12 -1.59 -7.55
C LEU A 42 -5.45 -2.31 -7.38
N SER A 43 -5.70 -3.36 -8.18
CA SER A 43 -6.90 -4.20 -8.09
C SER A 43 -6.77 -5.29 -7.03
N ASN A 44 -5.56 -5.75 -6.73
CA ASN A 44 -5.29 -6.68 -5.63
C ASN A 44 -5.26 -5.98 -4.26
N TYR A 45 -5.39 -4.66 -4.22
CA TYR A 45 -5.52 -3.91 -2.98
C TYR A 45 -6.85 -4.21 -2.32
N GLU A 46 -6.79 -4.68 -1.08
CA GLU A 46 -7.93 -4.81 -0.20
C GLU A 46 -7.63 -4.07 1.09
N TRP A 47 -8.60 -3.28 1.57
CA TRP A 47 -8.52 -2.69 2.89
C TRP A 47 -9.55 -3.38 3.77
N SER A 48 -9.07 -4.12 4.76
CA SER A 48 -9.89 -4.59 5.85
C SER A 48 -9.41 -3.90 7.12
N GLN A 49 -10.30 -3.11 7.73
CA GLN A 49 -10.10 -2.83 9.13
C GLN A 49 -10.42 -4.12 9.88
N LYS A 50 -9.54 -4.53 10.79
CA LYS A 50 -9.94 -5.43 11.88
C LYS A 50 -11.00 -4.69 12.70
N GLY A 51 -12.24 -4.69 12.22
CA GLY A 51 -13.39 -4.57 13.10
C GLY A 51 -13.46 -5.84 13.93
N ASP A 52 -14.13 -5.77 15.08
CA ASP A 52 -14.51 -6.92 15.90
C ASP A 52 -15.46 -7.87 15.14
N VAL A 53 -15.05 -8.35 13.97
CA VAL A 53 -15.42 -9.69 13.56
C VAL A 53 -14.59 -10.54 14.50
N GLU A 54 -15.17 -10.85 15.66
CA GLU A 54 -14.80 -12.07 16.38
C GLU A 54 -14.52 -13.09 15.31
N ASP A 55 -13.29 -13.60 15.25
CA ASP A 55 -12.97 -14.73 14.41
C ASP A 55 -14.10 -15.76 14.67
N GLU A 56 -15.01 -15.93 13.72
CA GLU A 56 -16.08 -16.94 13.79
C GLU A 56 -15.46 -18.37 13.85
N ASP A 57 -14.13 -18.48 13.90
CA ASP A 57 -13.36 -19.67 14.27
C ASP A 57 -13.49 -20.03 15.77
N GLU A 58 -14.07 -19.22 16.66
CA GLU A 58 -14.32 -19.61 18.07
C GLU A 58 -15.67 -20.32 18.32
N LYS A 59 -16.47 -20.64 17.29
CA LYS A 59 -17.68 -21.47 17.46
C LYS A 59 -17.72 -22.70 16.54
N LYS A 60 -17.25 -23.82 17.12
CA LYS A 60 -17.46 -25.24 16.73
C LYS A 60 -16.63 -25.69 15.50
N ASP A 61 -15.94 -26.84 15.50
CA ASP A 61 -16.36 -28.16 15.97
C ASP A 61 -15.16 -29.08 16.32
N ASP A 62 -15.39 -29.95 17.30
CA ASP A 62 -14.55 -31.09 17.74
C ASP A 62 -14.60 -32.23 16.69
N THR A 63 -14.09 -32.00 15.48
CA THR A 63 -13.94 -33.10 14.50
C THR A 63 -12.63 -32.99 13.73
N GLU A 64 -11.80 -34.03 13.85
CA GLU A 64 -10.52 -34.23 13.13
C GLU A 64 -10.75 -34.47 11.63
N GLU A 65 -11.39 -33.55 10.92
CA GLU A 65 -11.38 -33.52 9.46
C GLU A 65 -10.35 -32.48 9.00
N GLU A 66 -9.49 -32.84 8.03
CA GLU A 66 -8.58 -31.90 7.37
C GLU A 66 -9.42 -30.79 6.70
N VAL A 67 -9.65 -29.71 7.44
CA VAL A 67 -10.34 -28.52 6.91
C VAL A 67 -9.41 -27.88 5.89
N ASP A 68 -9.71 -28.04 4.61
CA ASP A 68 -9.02 -27.34 3.52
C ASP A 68 -9.02 -25.84 3.82
N GLU A 69 -7.84 -25.27 4.10
CA GLU A 69 -7.64 -23.85 4.44
C GLU A 69 -8.23 -22.90 3.39
N ARG A 70 -8.44 -23.38 2.16
CA ARG A 70 -9.11 -22.63 1.09
C ARG A 70 -10.56 -22.33 1.45
N THR A 71 -11.26 -23.18 2.20
CA THR A 71 -12.67 -22.97 2.55
C THR A 71 -12.88 -21.82 3.53
N LYS A 72 -11.87 -21.46 4.34
CA LYS A 72 -11.92 -20.35 5.32
C LYS A 72 -11.73 -18.95 4.74
N ARG A 73 -11.22 -18.81 3.52
CA ARG A 73 -10.94 -17.49 2.89
C ARG A 73 -12.22 -16.89 2.26
N LYS A 74 -12.81 -15.85 2.88
CA LYS A 74 -13.99 -15.12 2.35
C LYS A 74 -13.68 -14.29 1.10
N GLN A 75 -12.47 -13.77 0.99
CA GLN A 75 -11.74 -13.33 -0.23
C GLN A 75 -10.35 -12.99 0.28
N LYS A 76 -9.28 -13.46 -0.36
CA LYS A 76 -7.92 -13.13 0.08
C LYS A 76 -7.23 -12.44 -1.07
N THR A 77 -6.66 -11.28 -0.80
CA THR A 77 -5.59 -10.69 -1.61
C THR A 77 -4.58 -11.76 -1.98
N LEU A 78 -4.08 -11.70 -3.22
CA LEU A 78 -2.98 -12.55 -3.66
C LEU A 78 -1.76 -12.21 -2.79
N ASP A 79 -1.09 -13.25 -2.29
CA ASP A 79 0.03 -13.17 -1.35
C ASP A 79 1.34 -12.85 -2.09
N SER A 80 1.58 -13.47 -3.26
CA SER A 80 2.76 -13.22 -4.09
C SER A 80 2.42 -13.07 -5.58
N PHE A 81 3.18 -12.22 -6.26
CA PHE A 81 3.01 -11.93 -7.68
C PHE A 81 4.37 -11.64 -8.34
N THR A 82 4.68 -12.41 -9.39
CA THR A 82 5.92 -12.25 -10.19
C THR A 82 5.59 -12.24 -11.67
N ILE A 83 6.27 -11.39 -12.45
CA ILE A 83 6.21 -11.38 -13.91
C ILE A 83 7.57 -11.80 -14.44
N GLU A 84 7.61 -12.89 -15.21
CA GLU A 84 8.77 -13.31 -15.98
C GLU A 84 8.62 -12.85 -17.43
N HIS A 85 9.68 -12.31 -18.01
CA HIS A 85 9.73 -11.87 -19.40
C HIS A 85 11.16 -11.90 -19.92
N GLU A 86 11.35 -12.28 -21.19
CA GLU A 86 12.65 -12.54 -21.80
C GLU A 86 13.65 -11.37 -21.68
N ALA A 87 13.14 -10.14 -21.74
CA ALA A 87 13.96 -8.92 -21.70
C ALA A 87 14.21 -8.36 -20.28
N ASP A 88 13.74 -9.03 -19.22
CA ASP A 88 13.72 -8.52 -17.83
C ASP A 88 13.21 -7.06 -17.72
N PRO A 89 11.90 -6.84 -17.58
CA PRO A 89 11.31 -5.50 -17.61
C PRO A 89 11.76 -4.62 -16.44
N ALA A 90 12.19 -5.20 -15.32
CA ALA A 90 12.68 -4.45 -14.17
C ALA A 90 14.09 -3.87 -14.44
N ALA A 91 14.94 -4.60 -15.15
CA ALA A 91 16.27 -4.12 -15.53
C ALA A 91 16.25 -3.23 -16.79
N SER A 92 15.34 -3.50 -17.73
CA SER A 92 15.37 -2.90 -19.07
C SER A 92 14.49 -1.67 -19.26
N CYS A 93 13.56 -1.37 -18.34
CA CYS A 93 12.54 -0.33 -18.55
C CYS A 93 12.34 0.55 -17.31
N GLU A 94 12.71 1.83 -17.41
CA GLU A 94 12.49 2.82 -16.35
C GLU A 94 10.99 3.04 -16.09
N ASP A 95 10.16 3.07 -17.15
CA ASP A 95 8.71 3.23 -17.04
C ASP A 95 8.05 2.08 -16.27
N TYR A 96 8.62 0.87 -16.36
CA TYR A 96 8.17 -0.27 -15.59
C TYR A 96 8.39 -0.06 -14.09
N ASN A 97 9.61 0.31 -13.72
CA ASN A 97 9.96 0.64 -12.34
C ASN A 97 9.13 1.81 -11.81
N PHE A 98 8.95 2.86 -12.60
CA PHE A 98 8.11 4.00 -12.23
C PHE A 98 6.67 3.57 -11.98
N SER A 99 6.08 2.80 -12.89
CA SER A 99 4.70 2.31 -12.76
C SER A 99 4.50 1.43 -11.52
N LEU A 100 5.48 0.58 -11.23
CA LEU A 100 5.51 -0.26 -10.03
C LEU A 100 5.56 0.59 -8.75
N ARG A 101 6.51 1.54 -8.66
CA ARG A 101 6.63 2.44 -7.50
C ARG A 101 5.41 3.34 -7.33
N SER A 102 4.79 3.75 -8.43
CA SER A 102 3.55 4.54 -8.41
C SER A 102 2.38 3.73 -7.83
N ALA A 103 2.27 2.44 -8.16
CA ALA A 103 1.25 1.57 -7.58
C ALA A 103 1.49 1.34 -6.06
N GLU A 104 2.73 1.07 -5.66
CA GLU A 104 3.13 0.97 -4.24
C GLU A 104 2.75 2.25 -3.46
N ALA A 105 3.13 3.42 -3.99
CA ALA A 105 2.83 4.71 -3.38
C ALA A 105 1.33 4.98 -3.28
N THR A 106 0.57 4.59 -4.31
CA THR A 106 -0.90 4.73 -4.31
C THR A 106 -1.52 3.84 -3.23
N ASN A 107 -1.10 2.58 -3.09
CA ASN A 107 -1.59 1.69 -2.05
C ASN A 107 -1.21 2.18 -0.65
N PHE A 108 0.00 2.72 -0.47
CA PHE A 108 0.40 3.37 0.78
C PHE A 108 -0.52 4.57 1.10
N ALA A 109 -0.77 5.45 0.14
CA ALA A 109 -1.67 6.59 0.33
C ALA A 109 -3.11 6.15 0.65
N ARG A 110 -3.61 5.08 0.01
CA ARG A 110 -4.92 4.49 0.34
C ARG A 110 -4.97 3.98 1.78
N ASN A 111 -3.91 3.34 2.25
CA ASN A 111 -3.82 2.91 3.65
C ASN A 111 -3.93 4.10 4.61
N LEU A 112 -3.16 5.17 4.37
CA LEU A 112 -3.24 6.39 5.19
C LEU A 112 -4.65 6.99 5.19
N ALA A 113 -5.29 7.06 4.03
CA ALA A 113 -6.61 7.67 3.87
C ALA A 113 -7.75 6.84 4.48
N ASN A 114 -7.63 5.51 4.43
CA ASN A 114 -8.65 4.60 4.94
C ASN A 114 -8.53 4.38 6.46
N THR A 115 -7.37 4.61 7.08
CA THR A 115 -7.21 4.54 8.53
C THR A 115 -8.20 5.48 9.24
N ARG A 116 -8.89 4.98 10.27
CA ARG A 116 -9.88 5.77 11.04
C ARG A 116 -9.24 7.02 11.60
N GLY A 117 -9.98 8.13 11.59
CA GLY A 117 -9.51 9.41 12.16
C GLY A 117 -9.17 9.35 13.67
N SER A 118 -9.66 8.35 14.40
CA SER A 118 -9.25 8.08 15.79
C SER A 118 -7.79 7.61 15.90
N GLU A 119 -7.27 6.96 14.87
CA GLU A 119 -5.90 6.44 14.79
C GLU A 119 -5.02 7.36 13.93
N ALA A 120 -5.53 7.81 12.78
CA ALA A 120 -4.89 8.67 11.78
C ALA A 120 -4.73 10.14 12.24
N ASN A 121 -4.21 10.35 13.44
CA ASN A 121 -3.90 11.68 13.96
C ASN A 121 -2.55 12.20 13.40
N PRO A 122 -2.24 13.49 13.57
CA PRO A 122 -0.98 14.08 13.09
C PRO A 122 0.29 13.34 13.52
N GLY A 123 0.33 12.85 14.77
CA GLY A 123 1.47 12.07 15.27
C GLY A 123 1.62 10.73 14.57
N TRP A 124 0.51 10.03 14.33
CA TRP A 124 0.51 8.78 13.58
C TRP A 124 0.99 8.98 12.14
N MET A 125 0.53 10.04 11.46
CA MET A 125 0.95 10.37 10.10
C MET A 125 2.46 10.64 10.01
N GLU A 126 3.05 11.33 11.00
CA GLU A 126 4.51 11.50 11.09
C GLU A 126 5.24 10.16 11.24
N THR A 127 4.74 9.27 12.11
CA THR A 127 5.31 7.94 12.28
C THR A 127 5.30 7.17 10.97
N GLN A 128 4.18 7.17 10.22
CA GLN A 128 4.10 6.49 8.93
C GLN A 128 5.12 7.00 7.91
N ILE A 129 5.37 8.31 7.88
CA ILE A 129 6.41 8.90 7.01
C ILE A 129 7.80 8.48 7.48
N THR A 130 8.06 8.52 8.78
CA THR A 130 9.36 8.16 9.37
C THR A 130 9.69 6.69 9.11
N ASP A 131 8.74 5.79 9.32
CA ASP A 131 8.88 4.36 9.06
C ASP A 131 9.13 4.08 7.57
N LEU A 132 8.40 4.78 6.67
CA LEU A 132 8.61 4.66 5.23
C LEU A 132 10.05 5.04 4.83
N LEU A 133 10.56 6.14 5.38
CA LEU A 133 11.90 6.62 5.08
C LEU A 133 12.99 5.72 5.67
N ALA A 134 12.78 5.17 6.86
CA ALA A 134 13.69 4.21 7.48
C ALA A 134 13.74 2.88 6.71
N ALA A 135 12.59 2.36 6.26
CA ALA A 135 12.52 1.09 5.55
C ALA A 135 13.11 1.12 4.14
N LYS A 136 13.06 2.27 3.46
CA LYS A 136 13.47 2.41 2.05
C LYS A 136 14.91 2.86 1.85
N SER A 137 15.65 3.21 2.91
CA SER A 137 17.02 3.75 2.84
C SER A 137 17.17 4.75 1.69
N CYS A 138 16.47 5.88 1.79
CA CYS A 138 16.38 6.84 0.70
C CYS A 138 17.60 7.76 0.65
N ASP A 139 18.63 7.38 -0.11
CA ASP A 139 19.83 8.21 -0.34
C ASP A 139 19.52 9.59 -0.97
N LYS A 140 18.36 9.71 -1.63
CA LYS A 140 17.88 10.95 -2.25
C LYS A 140 17.17 11.90 -1.28
N VAL A 141 16.91 11.49 -0.03
CA VAL A 141 16.29 12.38 0.96
C VAL A 141 17.38 13.23 1.56
N ARG A 142 17.28 14.54 1.32
CA ARG A 142 18.23 15.53 1.84
C ARG A 142 17.99 15.82 3.32
N ASP A 143 16.73 15.98 3.69
CA ASP A 143 16.33 16.52 4.98
C ASP A 143 14.88 16.15 5.28
N VAL A 144 14.60 15.85 6.56
CA VAL A 144 13.26 15.60 7.08
C VAL A 144 13.07 16.50 8.29
N ARG A 145 12.11 17.43 8.20
CA ARG A 145 11.79 18.36 9.27
C ARG A 145 10.36 18.18 9.72
N VAL A 146 10.18 18.14 11.04
CA VAL A 146 8.88 18.14 11.69
C VAL A 146 8.77 19.45 12.46
N ILE A 147 7.79 20.26 12.10
CA ILE A 147 7.49 21.54 12.78
C ILE A 147 6.18 21.36 13.52
N LYS A 148 6.16 21.64 14.83
CA LYS A 148 4.99 21.37 15.68
C LYS A 148 4.71 22.46 16.71
N GLY A 149 3.44 22.53 17.13
CA GLY A 149 3.02 23.39 18.24
C GLY A 149 3.49 24.84 18.11
N GLN A 150 4.29 25.29 19.09
CA GLN A 150 4.80 26.67 19.15
C GLN A 150 5.77 27.00 18.00
N GLU A 151 6.54 26.04 17.49
CA GLU A 151 7.47 26.27 16.37
C GLU A 151 6.72 26.72 15.10
N LEU A 152 5.47 26.30 14.92
CA LEU A 152 4.60 26.78 13.84
C LEU A 152 4.30 28.27 14.00
N VAL A 153 4.06 28.73 15.22
CA VAL A 153 3.79 30.15 15.52
C VAL A 153 5.06 30.97 15.29
N ASP A 154 6.20 30.46 15.74
CA ASP A 154 7.50 31.12 15.62
C ASP A 154 7.92 31.28 14.14
N LEU A 155 7.45 30.39 13.26
CA LEU A 155 7.62 30.45 11.81
C LEU A 155 6.47 31.16 11.07
N GLU A 156 5.64 31.91 11.79
CA GLU A 156 4.49 32.67 11.28
C GLU A 156 3.40 31.81 10.60
N MET A 157 3.38 30.49 10.84
CA MET A 157 2.37 29.54 10.35
C MET A 157 1.10 29.56 11.22
N ASN A 158 0.64 30.76 11.58
CA ASN A 158 -0.44 31.01 12.54
C ASN A 158 -1.78 30.40 12.13
N LEU A 159 -2.08 30.38 10.83
CA LEU A 159 -3.30 29.75 10.31
C LEU A 159 -3.29 28.24 10.58
N PHE A 160 -2.16 27.58 10.28
CA PHE A 160 -2.00 26.14 10.47
C PHE A 160 -2.09 25.76 11.94
N HIS A 161 -1.38 26.49 12.82
CA HIS A 161 -1.47 26.31 14.26
C HIS A 161 -2.90 26.52 14.77
N SER A 162 -3.60 27.57 14.30
CA SER A 162 -4.94 27.91 14.77
C SER A 162 -6.01 26.87 14.43
N VAL A 163 -5.85 26.13 13.33
CA VAL A 163 -6.76 25.02 12.97
C VAL A 163 -6.60 23.83 13.94
N GLY A 164 -5.37 23.53 14.35
CA GLY A 164 -5.07 22.35 15.19
C GLY A 164 -5.05 22.59 16.69
N LYS A 165 -4.94 23.84 17.17
CA LYS A 165 -4.69 24.16 18.59
C LYS A 165 -5.73 23.64 19.59
N SER A 166 -6.95 23.33 19.12
CA SER A 166 -8.04 22.84 19.97
C SER A 166 -8.22 21.32 19.90
N ALA A 167 -7.45 20.63 19.06
CA ALA A 167 -7.46 19.17 18.98
C ALA A 167 -6.64 18.54 20.12
N ILE A 168 -6.92 17.27 20.44
CA ILE A 168 -6.15 16.49 21.42
C ILE A 168 -4.70 16.27 20.93
N SER A 169 -4.54 16.06 19.63
CA SER A 169 -3.23 15.89 18.99
C SER A 169 -2.72 17.24 18.50
N GLU A 170 -1.47 17.56 18.83
CA GLU A 170 -0.83 18.80 18.37
C GLU A 170 -0.72 18.85 16.84
N PRO A 171 -0.89 20.02 16.20
CA PRO A 171 -0.67 20.16 14.76
C PRO A 171 0.81 19.92 14.41
N ARG A 172 1.05 19.22 13.31
CA ARG A 172 2.38 18.86 12.81
C ARG A 172 2.48 19.12 11.31
N ALA A 173 3.56 19.76 10.90
CA ALA A 173 3.93 19.89 9.51
C ALA A 173 5.19 19.05 9.27
N VAL A 174 5.06 17.98 8.48
CA VAL A 174 6.17 17.10 8.09
C VAL A 174 6.65 17.51 6.71
N ILE A 175 7.91 17.93 6.61
CA ILE A 175 8.54 18.40 5.37
C ILE A 175 9.65 17.42 5.01
N VAL A 176 9.49 16.73 3.88
CA VAL A 176 10.51 15.85 3.31
C VAL A 176 11.13 16.55 2.10
N SER A 177 12.43 16.83 2.15
CA SER A 177 13.17 17.44 1.05
C SER A 177 13.97 16.37 0.31
N TYR A 178 13.79 16.29 -1.00
CA TYR A 178 14.57 15.42 -1.88
C TYR A 178 15.69 16.22 -2.58
N GLN A 179 16.78 15.54 -2.97
CA GLN A 179 17.87 16.08 -3.79
C GLN A 179 17.57 15.96 -5.29
#